data_AF-A0A5Q4GUG3-F1
#
_entry.id   AF-A0A5Q4GUG3-F1
#
_cell.length_a   1.000
_cell.length_b   1.000
_cell.length_c   1.000
_cell.angle_alpha   90.00
_cell.angle_beta   90.00
_cell.angle_gamma   90.00
#
_symmetry.space_group_name_H-M   'P 1'
#
loop_
_entity.id
_entity.type
_entity.pdbx_description
1 polymer ?
#
loop_
_entity_poly.entity_id
_entity_poly.type
_entity_poly.pdbx_seq_one_letter_code
_entity_poly.pdbx_strand_id
1 'polypeptide(L)'
;RFMHAQLTDGGGVLSPGGLELLHAPSVANHPGVAANALGYWINAVWGYPTLEHGGSIFGFLSNLVLVPELELGVFVSTNAPTGNRLTAQLPQRIVGQFFSAGREWPEPDIGTDLSDFVGLYRGQRRGHRTVDKLMAFRSGDLQVAANDQGFLTLGSGAQTQRFVALGDDLFFDPDLSEFIAFSRDSRGHVTVLHGAYGHNNFDRLARWQTVEFVHHVLMALAALSAWWLFALAFTRGARRRETRSGLVARYASFGLLLAWAATVWLLNQDMLQTPSPTAIQFAHFPTGQGQQWILASWLGTALSALMLILLVPVWRGGQWGLGRRLIFSALTLTSALFVGLLAYWNVLGAPTLG
;
A
#
# COMPACT_ATOMS: atom_id res chain seq x y z
N ARG A 1 15.10 34.25 8.66
CA ARG A 1 13.91 35.03 9.10
C ARG A 1 12.83 34.10 9.65
N PHE A 2 12.25 33.19 8.85
CA PHE A 2 11.27 32.22 9.36
C PHE A 2 11.80 31.39 10.55
N MET A 3 12.91 30.65 10.35
CA MET A 3 13.50 29.83 11.43
C MET A 3 13.87 30.67 12.66
N HIS A 4 14.44 31.86 12.44
CA HIS A 4 14.75 32.78 13.54
C HIS A 4 13.49 33.17 14.32
N ALA A 5 12.38 33.53 13.67
CA ALA A 5 11.13 33.83 14.37
C ALA A 5 10.60 32.63 15.17
N GLN A 6 10.78 31.42 14.66
CA GLN A 6 10.40 30.18 15.36
C GLN A 6 11.32 29.88 16.55
N LEU A 7 12.59 30.29 16.50
CA LEU A 7 13.60 30.05 17.54
C LEU A 7 13.72 31.21 18.54
N THR A 8 13.16 32.39 18.25
CA THR A 8 13.28 33.61 19.09
C THR A 8 11.92 34.26 19.35
N ASP A 9 11.16 33.77 20.34
CA ASP A 9 9.91 34.36 20.86
C ASP A 9 8.94 34.91 19.77
N GLY A 10 8.85 34.23 18.62
CA GLY A 10 7.95 34.59 17.54
C GLY A 10 8.44 35.71 16.62
N GLY A 11 9.61 36.31 16.88
CA GLY A 11 10.26 37.31 16.02
C GLY A 11 9.41 38.54 15.71
N GLY A 12 8.45 38.89 16.59
CA GLY A 12 7.49 39.97 16.39
C GLY A 12 6.35 39.66 15.41
N VAL A 13 6.28 38.43 14.88
CA VAL A 13 5.21 37.95 13.98
C VAL A 13 4.22 37.07 14.71
N LEU A 14 4.72 36.21 15.61
CA LEU A 14 3.90 35.36 16.47
C LEU A 14 3.95 35.90 17.90
N SER A 15 2.83 35.80 18.62
CA SER A 15 2.82 35.99 20.06
C SER A 15 3.52 34.80 20.75
N PRO A 16 4.11 34.98 21.95
CA PRO A 16 4.74 33.87 22.67
C PRO A 16 3.80 32.67 22.87
N GLY A 17 2.55 32.91 23.30
CA GLY A 17 1.56 31.84 23.44
C GLY A 17 1.12 31.22 22.11
N GLY A 18 1.16 31.97 21.01
CA GLY A 18 0.93 31.43 19.66
C GLY A 18 2.07 30.53 19.19
N LEU A 19 3.32 30.88 19.52
CA LEU A 19 4.48 30.04 19.24
C LEU A 19 4.45 28.75 20.07
N GLU A 20 4.16 28.85 21.36
CA GLU A 20 4.01 27.70 22.25
C GLU A 20 2.93 26.74 21.73
N LEU A 21 1.76 27.27 21.36
CA LEU A 21 0.69 26.46 20.76
C LEU A 21 1.11 25.81 19.42
N LEU A 22 1.89 26.53 18.61
CA LEU A 22 2.36 26.02 17.32
C LEU A 22 3.34 24.85 17.50
N HIS A 23 4.16 24.88 18.54
CA HIS A 23 5.20 23.90 18.86
C HIS A 23 4.70 22.75 19.74
N ALA A 24 3.59 22.94 20.45
CA ALA A 24 3.06 21.96 21.37
C ALA A 24 2.68 20.64 20.66
N PRO A 25 3.07 19.48 21.23
CA PRO A 25 2.55 18.18 20.82
C PRO A 25 1.01 18.15 20.86
N SER A 26 0.39 17.73 19.77
CA SER A 26 -1.08 17.69 19.64
C SER A 26 -1.60 16.25 19.59
N VAL A 27 -1.27 15.50 18.53
CA VAL A 27 -1.79 14.14 18.32
C VAL A 27 -0.67 13.20 17.95
N ALA A 28 -0.63 12.05 18.63
CA ALA A 28 0.19 10.89 18.28
C ALA A 28 -0.72 9.68 18.05
N ASN A 29 -0.37 8.84 17.08
CA ASN A 29 -1.09 7.60 16.83
C ASN A 29 -0.77 6.49 17.88
N HIS A 30 0.30 6.65 18.64
CA HIS A 30 0.70 5.77 19.74
C HIS A 30 1.52 6.57 20.77
N PRO A 31 1.39 6.32 22.10
CA PRO A 31 2.11 7.08 23.12
C PRO A 31 3.64 6.90 23.07
N GLY A 32 4.11 5.78 22.53
CA GLY A 32 5.54 5.46 22.38
C GLY A 32 6.22 6.01 21.12
N VAL A 33 5.50 6.74 20.26
CA VAL A 33 6.10 7.37 19.07
C VAL A 33 5.88 8.89 19.11
N ALA A 34 6.59 9.62 18.25
CA ALA A 34 6.50 11.07 18.27
C ALA A 34 5.10 11.58 17.87
N ALA A 35 4.73 12.75 18.38
CA ALA A 35 3.48 13.42 18.03
C ALA A 35 3.66 14.38 16.84
N ASN A 36 2.56 14.97 16.38
CA ASN A 36 2.60 16.14 15.51
C ASN A 36 2.22 17.39 16.29
N ALA A 37 2.84 18.50 15.94
CA ALA A 37 2.41 19.84 16.35
C ALA A 37 1.60 20.49 15.22
N LEU A 38 1.24 21.77 15.39
CA LEU A 38 0.47 22.50 14.39
C LEU A 38 1.36 22.85 13.19
N GLY A 39 1.31 22.02 12.14
CA GLY A 39 2.13 22.23 10.95
C GLY A 39 3.61 21.89 11.16
N TYR A 40 3.92 21.02 12.12
CA TYR A 40 5.24 20.40 12.28
C TYR A 40 5.09 18.95 12.70
N TRP A 41 6.05 18.14 12.30
CA TRP A 41 6.29 16.83 12.90
C TRP A 41 7.25 17.00 14.06
N ILE A 42 7.00 16.31 15.17
CA ILE A 42 7.96 16.27 16.28
C ILE A 42 8.82 15.02 16.08
N ASN A 43 10.11 15.12 16.34
CA ASN A 43 11.01 13.97 16.38
C ASN A 43 12.17 14.26 17.34
N ALA A 44 13.25 13.49 17.25
CA ALA A 44 14.51 13.80 17.87
C ALA A 44 15.68 13.60 16.90
N VAL A 45 16.71 14.42 17.08
CA VAL A 45 18.00 14.28 16.40
C VAL A 45 19.07 14.22 17.47
N TRP A 46 19.77 13.08 17.62
CA TRP A 46 20.72 12.86 18.71
C TRP A 46 20.11 13.17 20.09
N GLY A 47 18.86 12.75 20.27
CA GLY A 47 18.06 13.00 21.48
C GLY A 47 17.50 14.43 21.63
N TYR A 48 17.92 15.40 20.82
CA TYR A 48 17.35 16.75 20.88
C TYR A 48 15.97 16.77 20.25
N PRO A 49 14.92 17.21 20.97
CA PRO A 49 13.60 17.38 20.39
C PRO A 49 13.65 18.32 19.18
N THR A 50 13.01 17.91 18.10
CA THR A 50 12.98 18.67 16.85
C THR A 50 11.56 18.98 16.41
N LEU A 51 11.42 20.09 15.69
CA LEU A 51 10.23 20.44 14.92
C LEU A 51 10.59 20.44 13.45
N GLU A 52 9.92 19.60 12.69
CA GLU A 52 10.32 19.26 11.32
C GLU A 52 9.19 19.46 10.33
N HIS A 53 9.55 19.81 9.10
CA HIS A 53 8.61 19.75 7.99
C HIS A 53 9.33 19.47 6.67
N GLY A 54 8.94 18.39 6.02
CA GLY A 54 9.40 18.02 4.69
C GLY A 54 8.56 18.66 3.59
N GLY A 55 9.18 18.94 2.45
CA GLY A 55 8.50 19.42 1.26
C GLY A 55 8.95 18.60 0.05
N SER A 56 8.00 18.13 -0.75
CA SER A 56 8.31 17.39 -1.97
C SER A 56 7.35 17.80 -3.08
N ILE A 57 7.90 18.42 -4.10
CA ILE A 57 7.24 18.64 -5.40
C ILE A 57 8.15 18.10 -6.51
N PHE A 58 7.67 18.04 -7.75
CA PHE A 58 8.43 17.42 -8.84
C PHE A 58 9.82 18.05 -9.02
N GLY A 59 10.86 17.23 -8.84
CA GLY A 59 12.25 17.65 -8.94
C GLY A 59 12.74 18.48 -7.76
N PHE A 60 11.91 18.82 -6.77
CA PHE A 60 12.34 19.59 -5.60
C PHE A 60 12.02 18.90 -4.29
N LEU A 61 13.05 18.72 -3.48
CA LEU A 61 12.94 18.12 -2.15
C LEU A 61 13.52 19.09 -1.14
N SER A 62 12.74 19.39 -0.10
CA SER A 62 13.11 20.30 0.97
C SER A 62 12.89 19.65 2.32
N ASN A 63 13.69 20.03 3.30
CA ASN A 63 13.52 19.64 4.69
C ASN A 63 13.86 20.81 5.59
N LEU A 64 12.99 21.08 6.56
CA LEU A 64 13.21 22.01 7.65
C LEU A 64 13.33 21.21 8.94
N VAL A 65 14.37 21.45 9.72
CA VAL A 65 14.55 20.90 11.07
C VAL A 65 14.92 22.05 12.00
N LEU A 66 14.09 22.29 13.01
CA LEU A 66 14.36 23.22 14.10
C LEU A 66 14.74 22.41 15.34
N VAL A 67 15.79 22.84 16.03
CA VAL A 67 16.26 22.28 17.30
C VAL A 67 16.26 23.40 18.34
N PRO A 68 15.11 23.67 19.00
CA PRO A 68 14.97 24.82 19.89
C PRO A 68 16.00 24.89 21.00
N GLU A 69 16.32 23.75 21.63
CA GLU A 69 17.32 23.66 22.71
C GLU A 69 18.72 24.10 22.29
N LEU A 70 19.04 24.02 20.99
CA LEU A 70 20.33 24.43 20.43
C LEU A 70 20.28 25.79 19.74
N GLU A 71 19.12 26.47 19.76
CA GLU A 71 18.84 27.66 18.95
C GLU A 71 19.22 27.48 17.46
N LEU A 72 19.09 26.24 16.97
CA LEU A 72 19.56 25.82 15.66
C LEU A 72 18.39 25.57 14.71
N GLY A 73 18.49 26.07 13.48
CA GLY A 73 17.59 25.74 12.39
C GLY A 73 18.36 25.33 11.15
N VAL A 74 18.04 24.16 10.60
CA VAL A 74 18.62 23.65 9.36
C VAL A 74 17.52 23.57 8.31
N PHE A 75 17.70 24.28 7.20
CA PHE A 75 16.85 24.17 6.02
C PHE A 75 17.69 23.70 4.83
N VAL A 76 17.25 22.63 4.19
CA VAL A 76 17.92 22.05 3.02
C VAL A 76 16.91 21.97 1.91
N SER A 77 17.29 22.40 0.70
CA SER A 77 16.47 22.22 -0.49
C SER A 77 17.33 21.81 -1.67
N THR A 78 16.80 20.90 -2.47
CA THR A 78 17.46 20.35 -3.66
C THR A 78 16.52 20.43 -4.83
N ASN A 79 17.07 20.59 -6.04
CA ASN A 79 16.36 20.59 -7.31
C ASN A 79 16.65 19.30 -8.13
N ALA A 80 16.95 18.21 -7.43
CA ALA A 80 17.22 16.91 -8.02
C ALA A 80 16.29 15.85 -7.40
N PRO A 81 15.70 14.96 -8.21
CA PRO A 81 14.84 13.88 -7.70
C PRO A 81 15.58 12.89 -6.79
N THR A 82 16.92 12.87 -6.85
CA THR A 82 17.80 12.05 -6.00
C THR A 82 18.19 12.72 -4.69
N GLY A 83 17.68 13.93 -4.40
CA GLY A 83 18.06 14.74 -3.23
C GLY A 83 17.63 14.20 -1.86
N ASN A 84 16.77 13.17 -1.82
CA ASN A 84 16.15 12.64 -0.57
C ASN A 84 17.18 12.32 0.52
N ARG A 85 18.31 11.69 0.15
CA ARG A 85 19.34 11.32 1.12
C ARG A 85 20.02 12.55 1.73
N LEU A 86 20.28 13.57 0.93
CA LEU A 86 20.92 14.80 1.40
C LEU A 86 19.98 15.57 2.34
N THR A 87 18.71 15.74 1.94
CA THR A 87 17.73 16.50 2.73
C THR A 87 17.43 15.82 4.08
N ALA A 88 17.42 14.48 4.12
CA ALA A 88 17.23 13.73 5.36
C ALA A 88 18.48 13.69 6.25
N GLN A 89 19.67 13.44 5.69
CA GLN A 89 20.87 13.18 6.49
C GLN A 89 21.63 14.44 6.94
N LEU A 90 21.50 15.56 6.23
CA LEU A 90 22.30 16.75 6.57
C LEU A 90 21.99 17.31 7.97
N PRO A 91 20.73 17.51 8.39
CA PRO A 91 20.42 17.97 9.75
C PRO A 91 20.98 17.02 10.82
N GLN A 92 20.74 15.71 10.65
CA GLN A 92 21.25 14.65 11.53
C GLN A 92 22.77 14.69 11.67
N ARG A 93 23.50 14.90 10.57
CA ARG A 93 24.98 14.98 10.58
C ARG A 93 25.51 16.27 11.20
N ILE A 94 24.84 17.42 10.98
CA ILE A 94 25.23 18.68 11.61
C ILE A 94 25.12 18.54 13.13
N VAL A 95 23.97 18.08 13.63
CA VAL A 95 23.79 17.90 15.07
C VAL A 95 24.74 16.86 15.62
N GLY A 96 24.90 15.71 14.95
CA GLY A 96 25.82 14.66 15.38
C GLY A 96 27.29 15.09 15.40
N GLN A 97 27.73 15.92 14.46
CA GLN A 97 29.11 16.38 14.39
C GLN A 97 29.45 17.41 15.47
N PHE A 98 28.51 18.29 15.83
CA PHE A 98 28.79 19.45 16.69
C PHE A 98 28.17 19.37 18.09
N PHE A 99 27.15 18.51 18.30
CA PHE A 99 26.32 18.50 19.51
C PHE A 99 26.05 17.08 20.05
N SER A 100 26.77 16.04 19.62
CA SER A 100 26.51 14.64 20.05
C SER A 100 26.99 14.26 21.46
N ALA A 101 27.73 15.15 22.15
CA ALA A 101 28.36 14.81 23.42
C ALA A 101 27.34 14.64 24.57
N GLY A 102 27.43 13.53 25.31
CA GLY A 102 26.76 13.37 26.61
C GLY A 102 25.32 12.87 26.59
N ARG A 103 24.83 12.31 25.48
CA ARG A 103 23.49 11.70 25.40
C ARG A 103 23.53 10.22 25.78
N GLU A 104 22.60 9.82 26.64
CA GLU A 104 22.32 8.42 26.95
C GLU A 104 21.34 7.85 25.92
N TRP A 105 21.63 6.64 25.45
CA TRP A 105 20.74 5.87 24.59
C TRP A 105 19.98 4.86 25.44
N PRO A 106 18.71 4.56 25.10
CA PRO A 106 17.96 3.55 25.82
C PRO A 106 18.67 2.19 25.72
N GLU A 107 18.72 1.46 26.83
CA GLU A 107 19.28 0.11 26.84
C GLU A 107 18.34 -0.85 26.09
N PRO A 108 18.87 -1.65 25.15
CA PRO A 108 18.05 -2.59 24.39
C PRO A 108 17.61 -3.78 25.26
N ASP A 109 16.37 -4.20 25.08
CA ASP A 109 15.86 -5.47 25.60
C ASP A 109 16.24 -6.61 24.66
N ILE A 110 17.34 -7.29 24.98
CA ILE A 110 17.88 -8.42 24.20
C ILE A 110 16.98 -9.66 24.32
N GLY A 111 16.04 -9.70 25.28
CA GLY A 111 15.16 -10.85 25.54
C GLY A 111 13.88 -10.87 24.72
N THR A 112 13.52 -9.79 24.03
CA THR A 112 12.28 -9.70 23.24
C THR A 112 12.30 -10.69 22.06
N ASP A 113 11.27 -11.54 21.95
CA ASP A 113 11.04 -12.38 20.78
C ASP A 113 10.55 -11.54 19.60
N LEU A 114 11.41 -11.39 18.59
CA LEU A 114 11.12 -10.58 17.41
C LEU A 114 10.14 -11.25 16.44
N SER A 115 9.88 -12.55 16.57
CA SER A 115 9.11 -13.33 15.60
C SER A 115 7.65 -12.86 15.48
N ASP A 116 7.08 -12.31 16.56
CA ASP A 116 5.74 -11.73 16.62
C ASP A 116 5.55 -10.55 15.65
N PHE A 117 6.60 -9.75 15.47
CA PHE A 117 6.58 -8.52 14.68
C PHE A 117 6.86 -8.77 13.20
N VAL A 118 7.49 -9.91 12.87
CA VAL A 118 7.83 -10.28 11.49
C VAL A 118 6.57 -10.41 10.63
N GLY A 119 6.62 -9.81 9.45
CA GLY A 119 5.52 -9.85 8.49
C GLY A 119 5.52 -8.72 7.48
N LEU A 120 4.44 -8.67 6.71
CA LEU A 120 4.18 -7.60 5.76
C LEU A 120 3.17 -6.63 6.36
N TYR A 121 3.44 -5.34 6.19
CA TYR A 121 2.61 -4.26 6.69
C TYR A 121 2.28 -3.29 5.55
N ARG A 122 1.09 -2.70 5.55
CA ARG A 122 0.70 -1.73 4.52
C ARG A 122 0.19 -0.44 5.12
N GLY A 123 0.73 0.67 4.63
CA GLY A 123 0.38 2.01 5.08
C GLY A 123 -1.12 2.28 5.02
N GLN A 124 -1.64 2.97 6.04
CA GLN A 124 -3.04 3.38 6.11
C GLN A 124 -3.35 4.60 5.23
N ARG A 125 -2.33 5.36 4.80
CA ARG A 125 -2.47 6.49 3.86
C ARG A 125 -2.71 5.99 2.43
N ARG A 126 -3.90 5.42 2.20
CA ARG A 126 -4.33 4.83 0.93
C ARG A 126 -5.84 4.96 0.74
N GLY A 127 -6.29 4.78 -0.50
CA GLY A 127 -7.70 4.59 -0.79
C GLY A 127 -8.24 3.27 -0.25
N HIS A 128 -9.45 3.27 0.29
CA HIS A 128 -10.11 2.07 0.81
C HIS A 128 -11.40 1.70 0.07
N ARG A 129 -12.09 2.71 -0.48
CA ARG A 129 -13.44 2.57 -1.08
C ARG A 129 -13.48 2.78 -2.58
N THR A 130 -12.40 3.30 -3.15
CA THR A 130 -12.23 3.54 -4.58
C THR A 130 -11.18 2.58 -5.14
N VAL A 131 -11.03 2.60 -6.46
CA VAL A 131 -10.01 1.84 -7.19
C VAL A 131 -8.57 2.20 -6.77
N ASP A 132 -8.36 3.36 -6.12
CA ASP A 132 -7.09 3.72 -5.46
C ASP A 132 -6.63 2.68 -4.41
N LYS A 133 -7.55 1.83 -3.94
CA LYS A 133 -7.21 0.67 -3.12
C LYS A 133 -6.19 -0.26 -3.79
N LEU A 134 -6.24 -0.41 -5.12
CA LEU A 134 -5.23 -1.15 -5.89
C LEU A 134 -3.90 -0.40 -6.01
N MET A 135 -3.92 0.94 -5.97
CA MET A 135 -2.68 1.73 -6.03
C MET A 135 -1.81 1.52 -4.79
N ALA A 136 -2.40 1.10 -3.68
CA ALA A 136 -1.66 0.70 -2.49
C ALA A 136 -0.68 -0.46 -2.74
N PHE A 137 -0.93 -1.31 -3.75
CA PHE A 137 0.02 -2.34 -4.16
C PHE A 137 1.28 -1.77 -4.81
N ARG A 138 1.17 -0.62 -5.49
CA ARG A 138 2.31 0.04 -6.15
C ARG A 138 3.21 0.76 -5.15
N SER A 139 2.66 1.24 -4.04
CA SER A 139 3.46 1.79 -2.94
C SER A 139 4.28 0.72 -2.21
N GLY A 140 4.00 -0.57 -2.45
CA GLY A 140 4.66 -1.70 -1.82
C GLY A 140 4.11 -2.00 -0.42
N ASP A 141 4.36 -3.24 0.00
CA ASP A 141 4.17 -3.65 1.39
C ASP A 141 5.51 -3.48 2.12
N LEU A 142 5.48 -2.85 3.29
CA LEU A 142 6.64 -2.72 4.16
C LEU A 142 6.98 -4.10 4.73
N GLN A 143 8.20 -4.56 4.48
CA GLN A 143 8.68 -5.81 5.03
C GLN A 143 9.34 -5.55 6.39
N VAL A 144 8.83 -6.22 7.41
CA VAL A 144 9.44 -6.29 8.74
C VAL A 144 10.03 -7.69 8.89
N ALA A 145 11.33 -7.74 9.11
CA ALA A 145 12.08 -8.97 9.32
C ALA A 145 12.95 -8.85 10.59
N ALA A 146 13.38 -9.98 11.14
CA ALA A 146 14.37 -10.03 12.19
C ALA A 146 15.68 -10.56 11.60
N ASN A 147 16.81 -10.02 12.03
CA ASN A 147 18.13 -10.54 11.65
C ASN A 147 18.77 -11.38 12.76
N ASP A 148 19.84 -12.11 12.41
CA ASP A 148 20.56 -12.98 13.34
C ASP A 148 21.30 -12.22 14.46
N GLN A 149 21.33 -10.89 14.39
CA GLN A 149 21.96 -10.00 15.37
C GLN A 149 20.96 -9.42 16.37
N GLY A 150 19.68 -9.81 16.32
CA GLY A 150 18.66 -9.33 17.25
C GLY A 150 18.10 -7.95 16.90
N PHE A 151 18.26 -7.49 15.65
CA PHE A 151 17.60 -6.27 15.17
C PHE A 151 16.34 -6.61 14.38
N LEU A 152 15.33 -5.77 14.58
CA LEU A 152 14.19 -5.68 13.67
C LEU A 152 14.57 -4.80 12.48
N THR A 153 14.42 -5.30 11.27
CA THR A 153 14.73 -4.59 10.04
C THR A 153 13.46 -4.22 9.29
N LEU A 154 13.30 -2.93 8.99
CA LEU A 154 12.21 -2.41 8.17
C LEU A 154 12.78 -2.06 6.79
N GLY A 155 12.26 -2.71 5.76
CA GLY A 155 12.76 -2.58 4.39
C GLY A 155 11.69 -2.20 3.38
N SER A 156 12.04 -1.26 2.50
CA SER A 156 11.38 -1.04 1.21
C SER A 156 12.45 -0.81 0.14
N GLY A 157 12.77 -1.84 -0.64
CA GLY A 157 13.83 -1.78 -1.65
C GLY A 157 15.25 -1.74 -1.07
N ALA A 158 16.07 -0.75 -1.47
CA ALA A 158 17.50 -0.68 -1.15
C ALA A 158 17.84 0.05 0.16
N GLN A 159 16.85 0.56 0.90
CA GLN A 159 17.03 1.18 2.20
C GLN A 159 16.42 0.30 3.28
N THR A 160 17.20 0.01 4.31
CA THR A 160 16.79 -0.81 5.45
C THR A 160 17.12 -0.05 6.73
N GLN A 161 16.11 0.24 7.52
CA GLN A 161 16.26 0.77 8.87
C GLN A 161 16.36 -0.40 9.85
N ARG A 162 17.09 -0.21 10.96
CA ARG A 162 17.33 -1.23 11.96
C ARG A 162 16.90 -0.70 13.31
N PHE A 163 16.16 -1.52 14.03
CA PHE A 163 15.63 -1.17 15.33
C PHE A 163 16.00 -2.22 16.37
N VAL A 164 16.29 -1.77 17.58
CA VAL A 164 16.43 -2.61 18.77
C VAL A 164 15.13 -2.56 19.57
N ALA A 165 14.75 -3.69 20.19
CA ALA A 165 13.61 -3.72 21.09
C ALA A 165 13.93 -3.01 22.41
N LEU A 166 12.94 -2.35 23.00
CA LEU A 166 13.03 -1.70 24.31
C LEU A 166 12.04 -2.28 25.35
N GLY A 167 11.30 -3.34 24.99
CA GLY A 167 10.16 -3.82 25.75
C GLY A 167 8.85 -3.11 25.39
N ASP A 168 7.72 -3.60 25.90
CA ASP A 168 6.37 -3.03 25.69
C ASP A 168 6.02 -2.71 24.23
N ASP A 169 6.44 -3.58 23.30
CA ASP A 169 6.26 -3.42 21.85
C ASP A 169 6.87 -2.12 21.26
N LEU A 170 7.83 -1.52 21.97
CA LEU A 170 8.59 -0.33 21.58
C LEU A 170 9.96 -0.69 21.00
N PHE A 171 10.37 0.05 19.98
CA PHE A 171 11.59 -0.19 19.23
C PHE A 171 12.29 1.12 18.90
N PHE A 172 13.62 1.10 18.84
CA PHE A 172 14.44 2.28 18.70
C PHE A 172 15.50 2.13 17.60
N ASP A 173 15.61 3.12 16.71
CA ASP A 173 16.64 3.23 15.68
C ASP A 173 17.82 4.05 16.23
N PRO A 174 18.99 3.42 16.50
CA PRO A 174 20.15 4.12 17.04
C PRO A 174 20.83 5.04 16.02
N ASP A 175 20.61 4.84 14.72
CA ASP A 175 21.22 5.64 13.65
C ASP A 175 20.43 6.96 13.44
N LEU A 176 19.11 6.95 13.68
CA LEU A 176 18.21 8.08 13.44
C LEU A 176 17.61 8.71 14.70
N SER A 177 17.78 8.11 15.88
CA SER A 177 17.12 8.51 17.13
C SER A 177 15.59 8.41 17.09
N GLU A 178 15.07 7.46 16.32
CA GLU A 178 13.64 7.33 16.04
C GLU A 178 13.02 6.15 16.81
N PHE A 179 11.78 6.33 17.26
CA PHE A 179 11.02 5.28 17.94
C PHE A 179 9.91 4.76 17.04
N ILE A 180 9.76 3.45 16.90
CA ILE A 180 8.55 2.83 16.34
C ILE A 180 7.88 1.99 17.41
N ALA A 181 6.58 1.78 17.28
CA ALA A 181 5.83 0.96 18.22
C ALA A 181 4.85 0.05 17.49
N PHE A 182 4.47 -1.04 18.13
CA PHE A 182 3.42 -1.93 17.64
C PHE A 182 2.23 -1.95 18.58
N SER A 183 1.02 -2.01 18.01
CA SER A 183 -0.21 -2.24 18.77
C SER A 183 -0.72 -3.66 18.56
N ARG A 184 -1.21 -4.25 19.65
CA ARG A 184 -1.83 -5.58 19.66
C ARG A 184 -3.35 -5.51 19.77
N ASP A 185 -4.02 -6.53 19.25
CA ASP A 185 -5.46 -6.73 19.49
C ASP A 185 -5.73 -7.31 20.89
N SER A 186 -7.01 -7.42 21.25
CA SER A 186 -7.46 -8.04 22.53
C SER A 186 -7.01 -9.49 22.74
N ARG A 187 -6.48 -10.16 21.71
CA ARG A 187 -5.97 -11.53 21.76
C ARG A 187 -4.44 -11.58 21.80
N GLY A 188 -3.77 -10.43 21.83
CA GLY A 188 -2.31 -10.32 21.89
C GLY A 188 -1.62 -10.38 20.52
N HIS A 189 -2.33 -10.36 19.40
CA HIS A 189 -1.69 -10.36 18.09
C HIS A 189 -1.31 -8.95 17.66
N VAL A 190 -0.08 -8.77 17.16
CA VAL A 190 0.35 -7.53 16.51
C VAL A 190 -0.55 -7.23 15.31
N THR A 191 -1.12 -6.03 15.27
CA THR A 191 -2.05 -5.59 14.22
C THR A 191 -1.64 -4.31 13.52
N VAL A 192 -0.94 -3.40 14.20
CA VAL A 192 -0.54 -2.11 13.64
C VAL A 192 0.91 -1.82 14.00
N LEU A 193 1.66 -1.32 13.04
CA LEU A 193 2.96 -0.68 13.22
C LEU A 193 2.77 0.84 13.13
N HIS A 194 3.27 1.55 14.14
CA HIS A 194 3.29 3.01 14.22
C HIS A 194 4.68 3.51 13.84
N GLY A 195 4.75 4.31 12.78
CA GLY A 195 6.01 4.92 12.33
C GLY A 195 6.46 6.07 13.22
N ALA A 196 7.74 6.45 13.10
CA ALA A 196 8.41 7.33 14.04
C ALA A 196 7.79 8.70 14.24
N TYR A 197 7.42 9.35 13.14
CA TYR A 197 6.79 10.66 13.15
C TYR A 197 5.29 10.66 13.54
N GLY A 198 4.77 9.53 14.01
CA GLY A 198 3.39 9.41 14.53
C GLY A 198 2.25 9.65 13.56
N HIS A 199 2.50 9.96 12.29
CA HIS A 199 1.48 10.24 11.27
C HIS A 199 1.32 9.10 10.25
N ASN A 200 2.28 8.19 10.17
CA ASN A 200 2.22 7.01 9.28
C ASN A 200 2.01 5.75 10.12
N ASN A 201 0.85 5.13 9.98
CA ASN A 201 0.56 3.80 10.53
C ASN A 201 0.49 2.77 9.41
N PHE A 202 0.78 1.51 9.74
CA PHE A 202 0.76 0.40 8.81
C PHE A 202 -0.01 -0.78 9.41
N ASP A 203 -0.99 -1.29 8.68
CA ASP A 203 -1.75 -2.48 9.10
C ASP A 203 -0.95 -3.74 8.78
N ARG A 204 -0.89 -4.68 9.73
CA ARG A 204 -0.35 -6.01 9.49
C ARG A 204 -1.24 -6.75 8.48
N LEU A 205 -0.61 -7.31 7.45
CA LEU A 205 -1.33 -8.01 6.40
C LEU A 205 -1.47 -9.50 6.71
N ALA A 206 -2.69 -10.00 6.52
CA ALA A 206 -2.90 -11.43 6.34
C ALA A 206 -2.43 -11.88 4.95
N ARG A 207 -2.10 -13.17 4.81
CA ARG A 207 -1.61 -13.74 3.53
C ARG A 207 -2.52 -13.38 2.34
N TRP A 208 -3.84 -13.40 2.52
CA TRP A 208 -4.81 -13.12 1.46
C TRP A 208 -4.95 -11.63 1.08
N GLN A 209 -4.32 -10.72 1.83
CA GLN A 209 -4.33 -9.27 1.58
C GLN A 209 -3.08 -8.79 0.86
N THR A 210 -2.06 -9.66 0.75
CA THR A 210 -0.79 -9.37 0.07
C THR A 210 -1.00 -9.22 -1.43
N VAL A 211 -0.17 -8.39 -2.06
CA VAL A 211 -0.19 -8.19 -3.53
C VAL A 211 0.02 -9.52 -4.24
N GLU A 212 0.99 -10.29 -3.76
CA GLU A 212 1.38 -11.57 -4.31
C GLU A 212 0.21 -12.55 -4.32
N PHE A 213 -0.47 -12.75 -3.19
CA PHE A 213 -1.59 -13.67 -3.13
C PHE A 213 -2.73 -13.28 -4.08
N VAL A 214 -3.09 -11.99 -4.09
CA VAL A 214 -4.16 -11.47 -4.94
C VAL A 214 -3.82 -11.67 -6.41
N HIS A 215 -2.58 -11.38 -6.80
CA HIS A 215 -2.09 -11.60 -8.15
C HIS A 215 -2.15 -13.09 -8.54
N HIS A 216 -1.67 -14.00 -7.68
CA HIS A 216 -1.73 -15.43 -7.93
C HIS A 216 -3.15 -15.96 -8.08
N VAL A 217 -4.08 -15.50 -7.22
CA VAL A 217 -5.51 -15.87 -7.34
C VAL A 217 -6.09 -15.35 -8.66
N LEU A 218 -5.78 -14.12 -9.05
CA LEU A 218 -6.22 -13.54 -10.32
C LEU A 218 -5.72 -14.36 -11.52
N MET A 219 -4.43 -14.73 -11.53
CA MET A 219 -3.84 -15.57 -12.59
C MET A 219 -4.46 -16.97 -12.60
N ALA A 220 -4.67 -17.57 -11.42
CA ALA A 220 -5.27 -18.90 -11.30
C ALA A 220 -6.71 -18.91 -11.84
N LEU A 221 -7.52 -17.89 -11.54
CA LEU A 221 -8.89 -17.78 -12.06
C LEU A 221 -8.91 -17.57 -13.59
N ALA A 222 -7.98 -16.78 -14.13
CA ALA A 222 -7.84 -16.61 -15.58
C ALA A 222 -7.42 -17.93 -16.27
N ALA A 223 -6.41 -18.62 -15.74
CA ALA A 223 -5.93 -19.90 -16.26
C ALA A 223 -7.01 -20.99 -16.15
N LEU A 224 -7.74 -21.04 -15.03
CA LEU A 224 -8.84 -21.97 -14.84
C LEU A 224 -9.99 -21.70 -15.81
N SER A 225 -10.29 -20.43 -16.10
CA SER A 225 -11.26 -20.04 -17.14
C SER A 225 -10.83 -20.54 -18.53
N ALA A 226 -9.54 -20.40 -18.87
CA ALA A 226 -8.98 -20.93 -20.11
C ALA A 226 -9.08 -22.46 -20.18
N TRP A 227 -8.76 -23.14 -19.08
CA TRP A 227 -8.84 -24.59 -18.98
C TRP A 227 -10.27 -25.11 -19.15
N TRP A 228 -11.25 -24.47 -18.51
CA TRP A 228 -12.65 -24.83 -18.71
C TRP A 228 -13.13 -24.58 -20.13
N LEU A 229 -12.71 -23.50 -20.77
CA LEU A 229 -13.03 -23.25 -22.17
C LEU A 229 -12.43 -24.31 -23.09
N PHE A 230 -11.17 -24.69 -22.84
CA PHE A 230 -10.51 -25.79 -23.54
C PHE A 230 -11.30 -27.10 -23.34
N ALA A 231 -11.65 -27.45 -22.10
CA ALA A 231 -12.48 -28.63 -21.82
C ALA A 231 -13.84 -28.56 -22.55
N LEU A 232 -14.47 -27.39 -22.62
CA LEU A 232 -15.73 -27.18 -23.33
C LEU A 232 -15.59 -27.36 -24.86
N ALA A 233 -14.44 -26.97 -25.43
CA ALA A 233 -14.14 -27.14 -26.85
C ALA A 233 -13.88 -28.61 -27.22
N PHE A 234 -13.18 -29.35 -26.36
CA PHE A 234 -12.76 -30.73 -26.62
C PHE A 234 -13.75 -31.81 -26.14
N THR A 235 -14.72 -31.46 -25.29
CA THR A 235 -15.79 -32.38 -24.94
C THR A 235 -16.79 -32.49 -26.09
N ARG A 236 -16.83 -33.66 -26.74
CA ARG A 236 -17.77 -33.94 -27.83
C ARG A 236 -19.21 -33.71 -27.37
N GLY A 237 -19.95 -32.91 -28.14
CA GLY A 237 -21.38 -32.73 -27.92
C GLY A 237 -22.12 -34.05 -28.05
N ALA A 238 -23.27 -34.17 -27.38
CA ALA A 238 -24.24 -35.19 -27.77
C ALA A 238 -24.56 -35.00 -29.26
N ARG A 239 -24.90 -36.06 -30.01
CA ARG A 239 -25.30 -35.98 -31.45
C ARG A 239 -26.62 -35.22 -31.68
N ARG A 240 -26.93 -34.23 -30.85
CA ARG A 240 -28.15 -33.42 -30.88
C ARG A 240 -27.84 -32.07 -31.50
N ARG A 241 -28.79 -31.53 -32.26
CA ARG A 241 -28.68 -30.21 -32.88
C ARG A 241 -28.61 -29.14 -31.77
N GLU A 242 -27.60 -28.29 -31.85
CA GLU A 242 -27.40 -27.22 -30.88
C GLU A 242 -28.48 -26.14 -31.04
N THR A 243 -29.08 -25.69 -29.93
CA THR A 243 -30.08 -24.60 -29.98
C THR A 243 -29.38 -23.24 -29.91
N ARG A 244 -30.11 -22.16 -30.17
CA ARG A 244 -29.57 -20.78 -30.10
C ARG A 244 -28.92 -20.49 -28.73
N SER A 245 -29.48 -20.98 -27.63
CA SER A 245 -28.92 -20.73 -26.29
C SER A 245 -27.57 -21.42 -26.08
N GLY A 246 -27.37 -22.62 -26.64
CA GLY A 246 -26.07 -23.31 -26.60
C GLY A 246 -25.02 -22.58 -27.41
N LEU A 247 -25.40 -22.07 -28.59
CA LEU A 247 -24.54 -21.25 -29.43
C LEU A 247 -24.09 -19.97 -28.71
N VAL A 248 -25.05 -19.24 -28.13
CA VAL A 248 -24.78 -18.01 -27.36
C VAL A 248 -23.89 -18.32 -26.15
N ALA A 249 -24.17 -19.40 -25.40
CA ALA A 249 -23.35 -19.81 -24.26
C ALA A 249 -21.90 -20.11 -24.66
N ARG A 250 -21.68 -20.75 -25.82
CA ARG A 250 -20.34 -21.03 -26.34
C ARG A 250 -19.59 -19.74 -26.70
N TYR A 251 -20.20 -18.83 -27.46
CA TYR A 251 -19.54 -17.58 -27.85
C TYR A 251 -19.36 -16.62 -26.68
N ALA A 252 -20.30 -16.57 -25.74
CA ALA A 252 -20.16 -15.82 -24.50
C ALA A 252 -18.99 -16.36 -23.66
N SER A 253 -18.80 -17.68 -23.59
CA SER A 253 -17.65 -18.29 -22.89
C SER A 253 -16.31 -17.91 -23.54
N PHE A 254 -16.25 -17.87 -24.87
CA PHE A 254 -15.05 -17.43 -25.60
C PHE A 254 -14.78 -15.94 -25.39
N GLY A 255 -15.80 -15.09 -25.53
CA GLY A 255 -15.69 -13.66 -25.26
C GLY A 255 -15.29 -13.36 -23.82
N LEU A 256 -15.80 -14.13 -22.87
CA LEU A 256 -15.45 -14.02 -21.45
C LEU A 256 -13.95 -14.28 -21.25
N LEU A 257 -13.42 -15.34 -21.86
CA LEU A 257 -11.98 -15.63 -21.75
C LEU A 257 -11.13 -14.48 -22.30
N LEU A 258 -11.50 -13.94 -23.46
CA LEU A 258 -10.79 -12.80 -24.04
C LEU A 258 -10.87 -11.55 -23.14
N ALA A 259 -12.04 -11.28 -22.55
CA ALA A 259 -12.21 -10.16 -21.63
C ALA A 259 -11.37 -10.31 -20.36
N TRP A 260 -11.32 -11.52 -19.76
CA TRP A 260 -10.47 -11.78 -18.59
C TRP A 260 -8.99 -11.79 -18.92
N ALA A 261 -8.59 -12.37 -20.05
CA ALA A 261 -7.21 -12.31 -20.50
C ALA A 261 -6.77 -10.86 -20.76
N ALA A 262 -7.61 -10.05 -21.41
CA ALA A 262 -7.34 -8.63 -21.62
C ALA A 262 -7.25 -7.87 -20.29
N THR A 263 -8.19 -8.10 -19.36
CA THR A 263 -8.17 -7.48 -18.02
C THR A 263 -6.86 -7.76 -17.30
N VAL A 264 -6.47 -9.04 -17.22
CA VAL A 264 -5.23 -9.49 -16.59
C VAL A 264 -4.02 -8.89 -17.26
N TRP A 265 -3.94 -8.98 -18.59
CA TRP A 265 -2.78 -8.54 -19.34
C TRP A 265 -2.59 -7.02 -19.24
N LEU A 266 -3.65 -6.24 -19.49
CA LEU A 266 -3.62 -4.78 -19.40
C LEU A 266 -3.31 -4.29 -17.98
N LEU A 267 -3.89 -4.92 -16.96
CA LEU A 267 -3.59 -4.57 -15.57
C LEU A 267 -2.11 -4.82 -15.26
N ASN A 268 -1.56 -5.98 -15.66
CA ASN A 268 -0.14 -6.28 -15.45
C ASN A 268 0.79 -5.32 -16.19
N GLN A 269 0.46 -4.96 -17.44
CA GLN A 269 1.24 -3.98 -18.19
C GLN A 269 1.25 -2.61 -17.50
N ASP A 270 0.10 -2.14 -17.03
CA ASP A 270 -0.02 -0.87 -16.31
C ASP A 270 0.77 -0.88 -14.99
N MET A 271 0.80 -2.01 -14.27
CA MET A 271 1.63 -2.17 -13.06
C MET A 271 3.14 -2.21 -13.36
N LEU A 272 3.57 -2.87 -14.44
CA LEU A 272 4.99 -3.00 -14.80
C LEU A 272 5.58 -1.70 -15.36
N GLN A 273 4.82 -0.96 -16.16
CA GLN A 273 5.29 0.29 -16.79
C GLN A 273 5.30 1.47 -15.82
N THR A 274 4.70 1.31 -14.64
CA THR A 274 4.58 2.37 -13.65
C THR A 274 5.05 1.88 -12.26
N PRO A 275 6.37 1.67 -12.07
CA PRO A 275 6.89 1.08 -10.84
C PRO A 275 6.68 1.96 -9.60
N SER A 276 6.45 3.26 -9.75
CA SER A 276 6.01 4.15 -8.65
C SER A 276 4.92 5.11 -9.14
N PRO A 277 3.76 5.20 -8.49
CA PRO A 277 2.74 6.16 -8.86
C PRO A 277 3.25 7.56 -8.51
N THR A 278 3.51 8.36 -9.54
CA THR A 278 3.84 9.78 -9.35
C THR A 278 2.58 10.55 -9.02
N ALA A 279 2.70 11.71 -8.36
CA ALA A 279 1.54 12.57 -8.09
C ALA A 279 0.79 12.98 -9.39
N ILE A 280 1.48 13.01 -10.55
CA ILE A 280 0.86 13.22 -11.88
C ILE A 280 -0.08 12.07 -12.24
N GLN A 281 0.32 10.83 -11.96
CA GLN A 281 -0.50 9.66 -12.28
C GLN A 281 -1.72 9.53 -11.36
N PHE A 282 -1.61 9.98 -10.11
CA PHE A 282 -2.79 10.13 -9.25
C PHE A 282 -3.72 11.25 -9.74
N ALA A 283 -3.15 12.39 -10.17
CA ALA A 283 -3.94 13.52 -10.68
C ALA A 283 -4.69 13.19 -11.99
N HIS A 284 -4.18 12.25 -12.78
CA HIS A 284 -4.78 11.82 -14.05
C HIS A 284 -5.25 10.35 -14.00
N PHE A 285 -5.59 9.84 -12.82
CA PHE A 285 -6.15 8.49 -12.69
C PHE A 285 -7.66 8.51 -13.03
N PRO A 286 -8.17 7.56 -13.84
CA PRO A 286 -7.45 6.44 -14.46
C PRO A 286 -6.62 6.90 -15.66
N THR A 287 -5.39 6.37 -15.77
CA THR A 287 -4.57 6.55 -16.97
C THR A 287 -5.29 5.98 -18.19
N GLY A 288 -4.88 6.32 -19.42
CA GLY A 288 -5.46 5.72 -20.62
C GLY A 288 -5.42 4.18 -20.61
N GLN A 289 -4.35 3.59 -20.07
CA GLN A 289 -4.26 2.14 -19.83
C GLN A 289 -5.20 1.69 -18.69
N GLY A 290 -5.27 2.48 -17.62
CA GLY A 290 -6.28 2.41 -16.56
C GLY A 290 -7.68 2.15 -17.07
N GLN A 291 -8.15 3.02 -17.96
CA GLN A 291 -9.47 2.95 -18.56
C GLN A 291 -9.68 1.65 -19.34
N GLN A 292 -8.67 1.17 -20.07
CA GLN A 292 -8.78 -0.05 -20.87
C GLN A 292 -9.02 -1.30 -20.03
N TRP A 293 -8.27 -1.49 -18.92
CA TRP A 293 -8.48 -2.65 -18.06
C TRP A 293 -9.78 -2.56 -17.24
N ILE A 294 -10.24 -1.35 -16.90
CA ILE A 294 -11.57 -1.15 -16.29
C ILE A 294 -12.69 -1.55 -17.27
N LEU A 295 -12.62 -1.09 -18.52
CA LEU A 295 -13.60 -1.45 -19.55
C LEU A 295 -13.60 -2.95 -19.86
N ALA A 296 -12.43 -3.57 -19.95
CA ALA A 296 -12.29 -5.02 -20.09
C ALA A 296 -12.94 -5.77 -18.91
N SER A 297 -12.76 -5.24 -17.69
CA SER A 297 -13.36 -5.79 -16.47
C SER A 297 -14.89 -5.71 -16.49
N TRP A 298 -15.46 -4.60 -16.97
CA TRP A 298 -16.89 -4.43 -17.13
C TRP A 298 -17.47 -5.37 -18.19
N LEU A 299 -16.81 -5.52 -19.33
CA LEU A 299 -17.21 -6.47 -20.37
C LEU A 299 -17.20 -7.92 -19.82
N GLY A 300 -16.13 -8.32 -19.14
CA GLY A 300 -16.05 -9.63 -18.49
C GLY A 300 -17.16 -9.84 -17.47
N THR A 301 -17.50 -8.81 -16.69
CA THR A 301 -18.59 -8.84 -15.72
C THR A 301 -19.96 -9.02 -16.39
N ALA A 302 -20.24 -8.27 -17.46
CA ALA A 302 -21.47 -8.39 -18.23
C ALA A 302 -21.62 -9.80 -18.86
N LEU A 303 -20.53 -10.35 -19.39
CA LEU A 303 -20.50 -11.71 -19.93
C LEU A 303 -20.67 -12.77 -18.84
N SER A 304 -20.09 -12.56 -17.65
CA SER A 304 -20.29 -13.44 -16.49
C SER A 304 -21.76 -13.45 -16.04
N ALA A 305 -22.42 -12.29 -16.01
CA ALA A 305 -23.85 -12.19 -15.73
C ALA A 305 -24.71 -12.89 -16.79
N LEU A 306 -24.37 -12.71 -18.08
CA LEU A 306 -25.02 -13.43 -19.17
C LEU A 306 -24.86 -14.96 -19.01
N MET A 307 -23.68 -15.43 -18.62
CA MET A 307 -23.43 -16.85 -18.39
C MET A 307 -24.29 -17.41 -17.26
N LEU A 308 -24.47 -16.67 -16.15
CA LEU A 308 -25.37 -17.05 -15.07
C LEU A 308 -26.82 -17.23 -15.57
N ILE A 309 -27.31 -16.33 -16.41
CA ILE A 309 -28.63 -16.43 -17.03
C ILE A 309 -28.72 -17.67 -17.94
N LEU A 310 -27.67 -17.94 -18.72
CA LEU A 310 -27.62 -19.06 -19.67
C LEU A 310 -27.51 -20.44 -19.00
N LEU A 311 -27.19 -20.53 -17.71
CA LEU A 311 -27.22 -21.82 -16.99
C LEU A 311 -28.60 -22.48 -17.09
N VAL A 312 -29.68 -21.71 -16.93
CA VAL A 312 -31.05 -22.25 -16.94
C VAL A 312 -31.40 -22.95 -18.27
N PRO A 313 -31.29 -22.30 -19.46
CA PRO A 313 -31.58 -22.95 -20.72
C PRO A 313 -30.55 -24.04 -21.09
N VAL A 314 -29.29 -23.94 -20.66
CA VAL A 314 -28.28 -25.00 -20.89
C VAL A 314 -28.65 -26.28 -20.15
N TRP A 315 -29.13 -26.18 -18.91
CA TRP A 315 -29.55 -27.33 -18.11
C TRP A 315 -30.92 -27.89 -18.53
N ARG A 316 -31.87 -27.03 -18.93
CA ARG A 316 -33.21 -27.45 -19.38
C ARG A 316 -33.24 -27.99 -20.81
N GLY A 317 -32.43 -27.42 -21.71
CA GLY A 317 -32.58 -27.59 -23.16
C GLY A 317 -32.12 -28.93 -23.75
N GLY A 318 -31.61 -29.88 -22.96
CA GLY A 318 -31.26 -31.22 -23.45
C GLY A 318 -30.08 -31.28 -24.46
N GLN A 319 -29.56 -30.13 -24.88
CA GLN A 319 -28.66 -29.93 -26.04
C GLN A 319 -27.21 -30.32 -25.77
N TRP A 320 -26.75 -30.12 -24.54
CA TRP A 320 -25.41 -30.49 -24.10
C TRP A 320 -25.49 -31.74 -23.23
N GLY A 321 -24.51 -32.64 -23.38
CA GLY A 321 -24.34 -33.76 -22.46
C GLY A 321 -23.95 -33.28 -21.06
N LEU A 322 -24.06 -34.14 -20.05
CA LEU A 322 -23.81 -33.80 -18.65
C LEU A 322 -22.43 -33.15 -18.44
N GLY A 323 -21.37 -33.68 -19.04
CA GLY A 323 -20.03 -33.13 -18.93
C GLY A 323 -19.92 -31.66 -19.40
N ARG A 324 -20.49 -31.31 -20.56
CA ARG A 324 -20.49 -29.92 -21.05
C ARG A 324 -21.27 -28.97 -20.14
N ARG A 325 -22.39 -29.44 -19.54
CA ARG A 325 -23.17 -28.64 -18.58
C ARG A 325 -22.39 -28.38 -17.30
N LEU A 326 -21.69 -29.40 -16.78
CA LEU A 326 -20.83 -29.28 -15.60
C LEU A 326 -19.67 -28.32 -15.87
N ILE A 327 -18.98 -28.48 -17.01
CA ILE A 327 -17.87 -27.58 -17.42
C ILE A 327 -18.36 -26.14 -17.55
N PHE A 328 -19.49 -25.91 -18.22
CA PHE A 328 -20.04 -24.56 -18.34
C PHE A 328 -20.42 -23.97 -16.98
N SER A 329 -21.01 -24.77 -16.09
CA SER A 329 -21.33 -24.35 -14.72
C SER A 329 -20.08 -23.99 -13.92
N ALA A 330 -19.01 -24.78 -14.07
CA ALA A 330 -17.73 -24.51 -13.42
C ALA A 330 -17.05 -23.25 -13.96
N LEU A 331 -17.12 -23.01 -15.28
CA LEU A 331 -16.66 -21.76 -15.90
C LEU A 331 -17.45 -20.56 -15.38
N THR A 332 -18.77 -20.66 -15.31
CA THR A 332 -19.63 -19.58 -14.77
C THR A 332 -19.34 -19.31 -13.29
N LEU A 333 -19.10 -20.34 -12.49
CA LEU A 333 -18.70 -20.16 -11.09
C LEU A 333 -17.33 -19.48 -11.00
N THR A 334 -16.36 -19.91 -11.80
CA THR A 334 -15.02 -19.31 -11.86
C THR A 334 -15.09 -17.83 -12.25
N SER A 335 -15.92 -17.48 -13.23
CA SER A 335 -16.12 -16.09 -13.66
C SER A 335 -16.82 -15.25 -12.60
N ALA A 336 -17.75 -15.81 -11.83
CA ALA A 336 -18.38 -15.12 -10.71
C ALA A 336 -17.37 -14.84 -9.58
N LEU A 337 -16.46 -15.77 -9.28
CA LEU A 337 -15.37 -15.55 -8.33
C LEU A 337 -14.42 -14.44 -8.81
N PHE A 338 -14.12 -14.40 -10.11
CA PHE A 338 -13.32 -13.34 -10.72
C PHE A 338 -13.99 -11.97 -10.52
N VAL A 339 -15.29 -11.86 -10.83
CA VAL A 339 -16.09 -10.64 -10.60
C VAL A 339 -16.07 -10.24 -9.12
N GLY A 340 -16.22 -11.20 -8.20
CA GLY A 340 -16.15 -10.95 -6.76
C GLY A 340 -14.81 -10.37 -6.32
N LEU A 341 -13.70 -10.86 -6.88
CA LEU A 341 -12.37 -10.34 -6.62
C LEU A 341 -12.22 -8.89 -7.14
N LEU A 342 -12.68 -8.60 -8.35
CA LEU A 342 -12.68 -7.25 -8.92
C LEU A 342 -13.54 -6.28 -8.10
N ALA A 343 -14.69 -6.75 -7.62
CA ALA A 343 -15.57 -5.97 -6.74
C ALA A 343 -14.90 -5.67 -5.38
N TYR A 344 -14.26 -6.65 -4.76
CA TYR A 344 -13.54 -6.47 -3.50
C TYR A 344 -12.42 -5.41 -3.61
N TRP A 345 -11.79 -5.30 -4.78
CA TRP A 345 -10.77 -4.30 -5.08
C TRP A 345 -11.30 -2.99 -5.68
N ASN A 346 -12.63 -2.80 -5.68
CA ASN A 346 -13.32 -1.61 -6.19
C ASN A 346 -13.07 -1.31 -7.69
N VAL A 347 -12.61 -2.28 -8.47
CA VAL A 347 -12.39 -2.12 -9.92
C VAL A 347 -13.70 -1.82 -10.64
N LEU A 348 -14.77 -2.53 -10.27
CA LEU A 348 -16.04 -2.41 -10.97
C LEU A 348 -16.75 -1.06 -10.72
N GLY A 349 -16.42 -0.40 -9.60
CA GLY A 349 -16.92 0.94 -9.27
C GLY A 349 -15.98 2.07 -9.71
N ALA A 350 -14.89 1.75 -10.42
CA ALA A 350 -13.94 2.75 -10.89
C ALA A 350 -14.58 3.65 -11.98
N PRO A 351 -14.40 4.98 -11.92
CA PRO A 351 -14.79 5.83 -13.03
C PRO A 351 -13.90 5.54 -14.25
N THR A 352 -14.46 5.60 -15.46
CA THR A 352 -13.71 5.47 -16.72
C THR A 352 -13.42 6.82 -17.37
N LEU A 353 -13.93 7.91 -16.79
CA LEU A 353 -13.74 9.29 -17.25
C LEU A 353 -13.26 10.10 -16.04
N GLY A 354 -12.08 10.70 -16.18
CA GLY A 354 -11.47 11.64 -15.24
C GLY A 354 -10.96 12.84 -16.01
#